data_AF-A0A3G8M7C5-F1
#
_entry.id   AF-A0A3G8M7C5-F1
#
_cell.length_a   1.000
_cell.length_b   1.000
_cell.length_c   1.000
_cell.angle_alpha   90.00
_cell.angle_beta   90.00
_cell.angle_gamma   90.00
#
_symmetry.space_group_name_H-M   'P 1'
#
loop_
_entity.id
_entity.type
_entity.pdbx_description
1 polymer ?
#
loop_
_entity_poly.entity_id
_entity_poly.type
_entity_poly.pdbx_seq_one_letter_code
_entity_poly.pdbx_strand_id
1 'polypeptide(L)' 'MFSAERRSIAARFVRRATEGFRGEKLVAQLCEDCPEATIRDLTAGAFIAVTRQQEDQAAVLAIYDVAILLRKANKLGV' A
#
# COMPACT_ATOMS: atom_id res chain seq x y z
N MET A 1 16.21 -7.90 -0.69
CA MET A 1 15.16 -8.64 -1.44
C MET A 1 13.87 -8.58 -0.63
N PHE A 2 12.72 -8.26 -1.22
CA PHE A 2 11.44 -8.17 -0.50
C PHE A 2 10.85 -9.57 -0.23
N SER A 3 10.22 -9.76 0.95
CA SER A 3 9.58 -11.03 1.31
C SER A 3 8.40 -11.36 0.38
N ALA A 4 7.98 -12.63 0.34
CA ALA A 4 6.79 -13.05 -0.39
C ALA A 4 5.53 -12.31 0.10
N GLU A 5 5.44 -12.11 1.41
CA GLU A 5 4.38 -11.34 2.06
C GLU A 5 4.30 -9.90 1.57
N ARG A 6 5.41 -9.15 1.59
CA ARG A 6 5.42 -7.74 1.11
C ARG A 6 5.06 -7.63 -0.38
N ARG A 7 5.42 -8.64 -1.18
CA ARG A 7 5.02 -8.72 -2.59
C ARG A 7 3.52 -9.02 -2.77
N SER A 8 2.94 -9.81 -1.86
CA SER A 8 1.49 -10.06 -1.80
C SER A 8 0.72 -8.79 -1.40
N ILE A 9 1.18 -8.08 -0.35
CA ILE A 9 0.62 -6.79 0.07
C ILE A 9 0.69 -5.77 -1.07
N ALA A 10 1.81 -5.69 -1.78
CA ALA A 10 1.96 -4.81 -2.93
C ALA A 10 0.94 -5.12 -4.05
N ALA A 11 0.68 -6.40 -4.33
CA ALA A 11 -0.32 -6.78 -5.33
C ALA A 11 -1.73 -6.36 -4.91
N ARG A 12 -2.06 -6.48 -3.61
CA ARG A 12 -3.34 -6.03 -3.05
C ARG A 12 -3.50 -4.51 -3.12
N PHE A 13 -2.42 -3.76 -2.84
CA PHE A 13 -2.38 -2.30 -3.03
C PHE A 13 -2.77 -1.91 -4.46
N VAL A 14 -2.14 -2.54 -5.46
CA VAL A 14 -2.45 -2.26 -6.87
C VAL A 14 -3.91 -2.57 -7.16
N ARG A 15 -4.38 -3.78 -6.81
CA ARG A 15 -5.76 -4.20 -7.05
C ARG A 15 -6.78 -3.22 -6.46
N ARG A 16 -6.65 -2.87 -5.17
CA ARG A 16 -7.58 -1.95 -4.51
C ARG A 16 -7.50 -0.53 -5.07
N ALA A 17 -6.31 -0.06 -5.44
CA ALA A 17 -6.16 1.24 -6.06
C ALA A 17 -6.82 1.30 -7.45
N THR A 18 -6.69 0.24 -8.26
CA THR A 18 -7.37 0.13 -9.57
C THR A 18 -8.89 -0.03 -9.45
N GLU A 19 -9.38 -0.55 -8.31
CA GLU A 19 -10.82 -0.55 -7.97
C GLU A 19 -11.34 0.85 -7.58
N GLY A 20 -10.46 1.86 -7.51
CA GLY A 20 -10.80 3.24 -7.21
C GLY A 20 -10.69 3.62 -5.73
N PHE A 21 -10.22 2.72 -4.86
CA PHE A 21 -10.00 3.05 -3.45
C PHE A 21 -8.80 3.99 -3.28
N ARG A 22 -8.93 4.98 -2.37
CA ARG A 22 -7.88 5.98 -2.08
C ARG A 22 -7.83 6.36 -0.59
N GLY A 23 -6.74 7.00 -0.18
CA GLY A 23 -6.59 7.58 1.16
C GLY A 23 -6.89 6.58 2.28
N GLU A 24 -7.67 7.01 3.27
CA GLU A 24 -8.06 6.17 4.42
C GLU A 24 -8.87 4.93 4.02
N LYS A 25 -9.71 5.02 2.98
CA LYS A 25 -10.49 3.86 2.51
C LYS A 25 -9.59 2.77 1.93
N LEU A 26 -8.54 3.17 1.19
CA LEU A 26 -7.54 2.22 0.69
C LEU A 26 -6.80 1.54 1.85
N VAL A 27 -6.44 2.30 2.89
CA VAL A 27 -5.79 1.75 4.09
C VAL A 27 -6.73 0.76 4.81
N ALA A 28 -7.99 1.12 5.02
CA ALA A 28 -8.97 0.24 5.65
C ALA A 28 -9.13 -1.09 4.90
N GLN A 29 -9.27 -1.03 3.57
CA GLN A 29 -9.34 -2.24 2.72
C GLN A 29 -8.09 -3.11 2.79
N LEU A 30 -6.91 -2.50 2.98
CA LEU A 30 -5.66 -3.24 3.12
C LEU A 30 -5.52 -3.90 4.49
N CYS A 31 -5.98 -3.25 5.55
CA CYS A 31 -6.05 -3.85 6.87
C CYS A 31 -7.04 -5.02 6.91
N GLU A 32 -8.17 -4.91 6.21
CA GLU A 32 -9.12 -6.03 6.03
C GLU A 32 -8.51 -7.17 5.21
N ASP A 33 -7.82 -6.85 4.12
CA ASP A 33 -7.19 -7.83 3.24
C ASP A 33 -6.00 -8.55 3.91
N CYS A 34 -5.32 -7.89 4.85
CA CYS A 34 -4.09 -8.34 5.52
C CYS A 34 -4.09 -7.97 7.01
N PRO A 35 -4.91 -8.62 7.86
CA PRO A 35 -5.07 -8.23 9.26
C PRO A 35 -3.80 -8.39 10.11
N GLU A 36 -2.92 -9.32 9.73
CA GLU A 36 -1.64 -9.57 10.40
C GLU A 36 -0.52 -8.64 9.94
N ALA A 37 -0.74 -7.85 8.87
CA ALA A 37 0.32 -7.01 8.31
C ALA A 37 0.60 -5.81 9.23
N THR A 38 1.85 -5.69 9.65
CA THR A 38 2.28 -4.53 10.42
C THR A 38 2.27 -3.26 9.55
N ILE A 39 2.22 -2.09 10.18
CA ILE A 39 2.37 -0.79 9.48
C ILE A 39 3.67 -0.76 8.65
N ARG A 40 4.73 -1.42 9.13
CA ARG A 40 5.99 -1.56 8.42
C ARG A 40 5.86 -2.38 7.14
N ASP A 41 5.09 -3.46 7.17
CA ASP A 41 4.85 -4.32 6.01
C ASP A 41 3.92 -3.67 5.00
N LEU A 42 2.88 -2.94 5.47
CA LEU A 42 2.04 -2.10 4.62
C LEU A 42 2.86 -1.01 3.93
N THR A 43 3.74 -0.33 4.67
CA THR A 43 4.65 0.70 4.11
C THR A 43 5.56 0.12 3.04
N ALA A 44 6.17 -1.04 3.32
CA ALA A 44 7.05 -1.70 2.36
C ALA A 44 6.27 -2.20 1.12
N GLY A 45 5.07 -2.74 1.31
CA GLY A 45 4.18 -3.15 0.22
C GLY A 45 3.77 -1.98 -0.67
N ALA A 46 3.42 -0.83 -0.09
CA ALA A 46 3.11 0.39 -0.83
C ALA A 46 4.30 0.85 -1.68
N PHE A 47 5.51 0.85 -1.12
CA PHE A 47 6.72 1.22 -1.85
C PHE A 47 6.99 0.28 -3.05
N ILE A 48 6.84 -1.03 -2.85
CA ILE A 48 6.94 -2.02 -3.93
C ILE A 48 5.87 -1.77 -4.98
N ALA A 49 4.63 -1.45 -4.58
CA ALA A 49 3.53 -1.23 -5.50
C ALA A 49 3.77 0.00 -6.41
N VAL A 50 4.22 1.13 -5.85
CA VAL A 50 4.51 2.35 -6.63
C VAL A 50 5.66 2.15 -7.62
N THR A 51 6.65 1.33 -7.27
CA THR A 51 7.85 1.12 -8.09
C THR A 51 7.66 0.11 -9.23
N ARG A 52 6.49 -0.53 -9.33
CA ARG A 52 6.13 -1.41 -10.45
C ARG A 52 5.68 -0.57 -11.65
N GLN A 53 5.95 -1.04 -12.86
CA GLN A 53 5.30 -0.50 -14.06
C GLN A 53 3.79 -0.74 -13.96
N GLN A 54 3.03 0.34 -14.08
CA GLN A 54 1.56 0.33 -14.08
C GLN A 54 1.05 1.21 -15.21
N GLU A 55 -0.04 0.79 -15.83
CA GLU A 55 -0.71 1.53 -16.91
C GLU A 55 -1.67 2.58 -16.36
N ASP A 56 -2.21 2.37 -15.15
CA ASP A 56 -3.17 3.27 -14.51
C ASP A 56 -2.49 4.30 -13.61
N GLN A 57 -2.37 5.53 -14.10
CA GLN A 57 -1.76 6.65 -13.37
C GLN A 57 -2.56 7.06 -12.12
N ALA A 58 -3.89 6.90 -12.13
CA ALA A 58 -4.72 7.23 -10.99
C ALA A 58 -4.51 6.26 -9.82
N ALA A 59 -4.33 4.97 -10.12
CA ALA A 59 -3.95 3.97 -9.13
C ALA A 59 -2.57 4.27 -8.51
N VAL A 60 -1.57 4.62 -9.35
CA VAL A 60 -0.22 4.98 -8.87
C VAL A 60 -0.26 6.15 -7.90
N LEU A 61 -1.00 7.22 -8.22
CA LEU A 61 -1.14 8.39 -7.34
C LEU A 61 -1.81 8.03 -6.02
N ALA A 62 -2.88 7.23 -6.05
CA ALA A 62 -3.56 6.78 -4.84
C ALA A 62 -2.64 5.97 -3.91
N ILE A 63 -1.82 5.07 -4.46
CA ILE A 63 -0.85 4.29 -3.69
C ILE A 63 0.25 5.20 -3.14
N TYR A 64 0.72 6.17 -3.93
CA TYR A 64 1.75 7.11 -3.51
C TYR A 64 1.32 7.98 -2.32
N ASP A 65 0.09 8.50 -2.34
CA ASP A 65 -0.48 9.26 -1.23
C ASP A 65 -0.54 8.43 0.05
N VAL A 66 -1.00 7.19 -0.05
CA VAL A 66 -1.04 6.26 1.10
C VAL A 66 0.38 5.91 1.58
N ALA A 67 1.34 5.73 0.67
CA ALA A 67 2.73 5.47 1.04
C ALA A 67 3.32 6.62 1.87
N ILE A 68 3.00 7.87 1.55
CA ILE A 68 3.40 9.05 2.33
C ILE A 68 2.76 9.03 3.72
N LEU A 69 1.45 8.74 3.79
CA LEU A 69 0.72 8.68 5.06
C LEU A 69 1.29 7.60 5.99
N LEU A 70 1.47 6.38 5.48
CA LEU A 70 2.04 5.26 6.22
C LEU A 70 3.47 5.55 6.70
N ARG A 71 4.29 6.18 5.84
CA ARG A 71 5.65 6.57 6.22
C ARG A 71 5.67 7.61 7.34
N LYS A 72 4.73 8.56 7.35
CA LYS A 72 4.60 9.53 8.44
C LYS A 72 4.20 8.84 9.75
N ALA A 73 3.18 7.97 9.71
CA ALA A 73 2.74 7.21 10.89
C ALA A 73 3.87 6.35 11.48
N ASN A 74 4.59 5.61 10.64
CA ASN A 74 5.70 4.75 11.06
C ASN A 74 6.86 5.54 11.71
N LYS A 75 7.11 6.79 11.31
CA LYS A 75 8.10 7.66 11.97
C LYS A 75 7.64 8.16 13.33
N LEU A 76 6.33 8.20 13.58
CA LEU A 76 5.74 8.66 14.83
C LEU A 76 5.56 7.53 15.85
N GLY A 77 5.88 6.28 15.49
CA GLY A 77 5.74 5.13 16.39
C GLY A 77 4.29 4.77 16.72
N VAL A 78 3.35 5.22 15.89
CA VAL A 78 1.92 4.85 15.93
C VAL A 78 1.72 3.54 15.19
#